data_AF-A0A7S0V640-F1
#
_entry.id   AF-A0A7S0V640-F1
#
_cell.length_a   1.000
_cell.length_b   1.000
_cell.length_c   1.000
_cell.angle_alpha   90.00
_cell.angle_beta   90.00
_cell.angle_gamma   90.00
#
_symmetry.space_group_name_H-M   'P 1'
#
loop_
_entity.id
_entity.type
_entity.pdbx_description
1 polymer ?
#
loop_
_entity_poly.entity_id
_entity_poly.type
_entity_poly.pdbx_seq_one_letter_code
_entity_poly.pdbx_strand_id
1 'polypeptide(L)'
;KGDLSVATLKRLFAEKCRELGVPMRADNEDSFITRASSCFSEELGGSRNYAVSFCDAGFGPGSCGVLLRGIADENVAVTSLDLSCNSVGDAGARALAEAFGAIPQLQSLEVRSAGIGPAGQAVIYGALLRNTVLCTLDLGSMGEIGRNVA
;
A
#
# COMPACT_ATOMS: atom_id res chain seq x y z
N LYS A 1 -17.10 2.18 -10.13
CA LYS A 1 -16.83 2.69 -8.76
C LYS A 1 -15.40 3.18 -8.81
N GLY A 2 -15.21 4.47 -8.54
CA GLY A 2 -13.96 5.18 -8.79
C GLY A 2 -12.97 5.11 -7.65
N ASP A 3 -12.02 6.05 -7.70
CA ASP A 3 -10.89 6.29 -6.80
C ASP A 3 -11.33 6.49 -5.33
N LEU A 4 -10.35 6.47 -4.42
CA LEU A 4 -10.57 6.81 -3.00
C LEU A 4 -11.14 8.22 -2.84
N SER A 5 -12.06 8.38 -1.88
CA SER A 5 -12.62 9.68 -1.53
C SER A 5 -11.55 10.65 -1.05
N VAL A 6 -11.75 11.93 -1.34
CA VAL A 6 -10.89 13.03 -0.86
C VAL A 6 -10.76 13.00 0.67
N ALA A 7 -11.81 12.61 1.39
CA ALA A 7 -11.77 12.49 2.85
C ALA A 7 -10.79 11.40 3.32
N THR A 8 -10.71 10.28 2.61
CA THR A 8 -9.74 9.22 2.91
C THR A 8 -8.33 9.62 2.50
N LEU A 9 -8.16 10.29 1.37
CA LEU A 9 -6.85 10.84 0.96
C LEU A 9 -6.30 11.87 1.95
N LYS A 10 -7.16 12.74 2.51
CA LYS A 10 -6.78 13.68 3.59
C LYS A 10 -6.33 12.94 4.84
N ARG A 11 -7.04 11.88 5.26
CA ARG A 11 -6.64 11.03 6.40
C ARG A 11 -5.31 10.32 6.15
N LEU A 12 -5.10 9.84 4.92
CA LEU A 12 -3.85 9.19 4.51
C LEU A 12 -2.67 10.17 4.56
N PHE A 13 -2.86 11.39 4.05
CA PHE A 13 -1.87 12.46 4.12
C PHE A 13 -1.56 12.84 5.58
N ALA A 14 -2.60 12.94 6.41
CA ALA A 14 -2.46 13.28 7.82
C ALA A 14 -1.59 12.27 8.57
N GLU A 15 -1.86 10.97 8.38
CA GLU A 15 -1.03 9.91 8.96
C GLU A 15 0.40 9.92 8.42
N LYS A 16 0.57 10.11 7.11
CA LYS A 16 1.90 10.20 6.50
C LYS A 16 2.72 11.33 7.13
N CYS A 17 2.14 12.51 7.30
CA CYS A 17 2.83 13.64 7.95
C CYS A 17 3.18 13.33 9.41
N ARG A 18 2.28 12.66 10.14
CA ARG A 18 2.51 12.24 11.53
C ARG A 18 3.68 11.26 11.63
N GLU A 19 3.75 10.26 10.75
CA GLU A 19 4.80 9.24 10.75
C GLU A 19 6.16 9.81 10.33
N LEU A 20 6.18 10.73 9.38
CA LEU A 20 7.40 11.41 8.94
C LEU A 20 7.86 12.53 9.89
N GLY A 21 7.05 12.89 10.90
CA GLY A 21 7.35 14.00 11.81
C GLY A 21 7.39 15.37 11.12
N VAL A 22 6.68 15.53 10.01
CA VAL A 22 6.65 16.77 9.23
C VAL A 22 5.35 17.54 9.46
N PRO A 23 5.40 18.89 9.50
CA PRO A 23 4.19 19.69 9.70
C PRO A 23 3.25 19.60 8.49
N MET A 24 1.95 19.44 8.74
CA MET A 24 0.95 19.55 7.68
C MET A 24 0.87 20.98 7.16
N ARG A 25 0.86 21.11 5.83
CA ARG A 25 0.61 22.36 5.11
C ARG A 25 -0.48 22.12 4.07
N ALA A 26 -1.41 23.04 3.93
CA ALA A 26 -2.52 22.92 2.98
C ALA A 26 -2.03 22.69 1.54
N ASP A 27 -1.02 23.46 1.11
CA ASP A 27 -0.44 23.35 -0.24
C ASP A 27 0.13 21.95 -0.54
N ASN A 28 0.68 21.28 0.50
CA ASN A 28 1.20 19.92 0.38
C ASN A 28 0.07 18.87 0.36
N GLU A 29 -1.04 19.14 1.08
CA GLU A 29 -2.21 18.26 1.10
C GLU A 29 -2.88 18.22 -0.29
N ASP A 30 -3.13 19.38 -0.90
CA ASP A 30 -3.75 19.45 -2.23
C ASP A 30 -2.86 18.81 -3.31
N SER A 31 -1.55 19.04 -3.22
CA SER A 31 -0.56 18.39 -4.08
C SER A 31 -0.56 16.87 -3.90
N PHE A 32 -0.69 16.39 -2.66
CA PHE A 32 -0.76 14.96 -2.37
C PHE A 32 -2.05 14.34 -2.92
N ILE A 33 -3.20 14.96 -2.68
CA ILE A 33 -4.50 14.48 -3.17
C ILE A 33 -4.46 14.38 -4.70
N THR A 34 -3.95 15.41 -5.39
CA THR A 34 -3.83 15.43 -6.85
C THR A 34 -2.96 14.28 -7.37
N ARG A 35 -1.80 14.04 -6.74
CA ARG A 35 -0.90 12.95 -7.13
C ARG A 35 -1.50 11.58 -6.79
N ALA A 36 -2.15 11.44 -5.64
CA ALA A 36 -2.78 10.20 -5.22
C ALA A 36 -3.95 9.81 -6.12
N SER A 37 -4.76 10.79 -6.56
CA SER A 37 -5.79 10.56 -7.59
C SER A 37 -5.19 10.10 -8.91
N SER A 38 -3.99 10.57 -9.26
CA SER A 38 -3.29 10.14 -10.48
C SER A 38 -2.64 8.75 -10.37
N CYS A 39 -2.50 8.20 -9.15
CA CYS A 39 -1.97 6.85 -8.93
C CYS A 39 -2.96 5.75 -9.29
N PHE A 40 -4.24 6.09 -9.46
CA PHE A 40 -5.28 5.18 -9.89
C PHE A 40 -5.28 5.10 -11.42
N SER A 41 -4.73 4.01 -11.95
CA SER A 41 -4.70 3.79 -13.40
C SER A 41 -5.92 2.97 -13.83
N GLU A 42 -6.71 3.51 -14.77
CA GLU A 42 -7.63 2.70 -15.56
C GLU A 42 -6.86 2.08 -16.73
N GLU A 43 -6.68 0.77 -16.73
CA GLU A 43 -5.99 0.07 -17.82
C GLU A 43 -6.83 0.16 -19.12
N LEU A 44 -6.20 0.60 -20.20
CA LEU A 44 -6.77 0.67 -21.55
C LEU A 44 -7.26 -0.73 -21.98
N GLY A 45 -8.58 -0.88 -22.20
CA GLY A 45 -9.12 -2.07 -22.89
C GLY A 45 -10.21 -2.86 -22.18
N GLY A 46 -10.97 -2.27 -21.25
CA GLY A 46 -12.23 -2.85 -20.77
C GLY A 46 -12.09 -4.06 -19.83
N SER A 47 -10.87 -4.48 -19.49
CA SER A 47 -10.62 -5.41 -18.39
C SER A 47 -10.57 -4.66 -17.06
N ARG A 48 -11.22 -5.22 -16.04
CA ARG A 48 -11.47 -4.63 -14.71
C ARG A 48 -10.22 -4.63 -13.80
N ASN A 49 -9.03 -4.43 -14.35
CA ASN A 49 -7.81 -4.40 -13.57
C ASN A 49 -7.50 -2.95 -13.20
N TYR A 50 -7.85 -2.60 -11.96
CA TYR A 50 -7.52 -1.30 -11.40
C TYR A 50 -6.24 -1.45 -10.57
N ALA A 51 -5.15 -0.90 -11.11
CA ALA A 51 -3.83 -0.95 -10.49
C ALA A 51 -3.57 0.39 -9.77
N VAL A 52 -3.08 0.29 -8.55
CA VAL A 52 -2.78 1.44 -7.70
C VAL A 52 -1.33 1.33 -7.23
N SER A 53 -0.51 2.32 -7.58
CA SER A 53 0.88 2.39 -7.12
C SER A 53 1.10 3.60 -6.22
N PHE A 54 1.55 3.33 -5.01
CA PHE A 54 2.10 4.28 -4.06
C PHE A 54 3.55 3.93 -3.73
N CYS A 55 4.32 3.53 -4.75
CA CYS A 55 5.76 3.30 -4.59
C CYS A 55 6.46 4.60 -4.16
N ASP A 56 7.35 4.49 -3.17
CA ASP A 56 8.10 5.64 -2.62
C ASP A 56 7.19 6.81 -2.18
N ALA A 57 6.01 6.49 -1.66
CA ALA A 57 5.05 7.47 -1.19
C ALA A 57 5.34 7.96 0.23
N GLY A 58 6.38 7.44 0.90
CA GLY A 58 6.72 7.76 2.29
C GLY A 58 5.69 7.26 3.30
N PHE A 59 5.00 6.15 2.99
CA PHE A 59 4.03 5.55 3.88
C PHE A 59 4.70 4.74 4.98
N GLY A 60 4.27 4.94 6.22
CA GLY A 60 4.59 4.06 7.33
C GLY A 60 3.48 3.03 7.60
N PRO A 61 3.56 2.30 8.71
CA PRO A 61 2.57 1.30 9.10
C PRO A 61 1.14 1.86 9.23
N GLY A 62 0.99 3.06 9.78
CA GLY A 62 -0.26 3.76 9.97
C GLY A 62 -0.88 4.21 8.65
N SER A 63 -0.10 4.87 7.79
CA SER A 63 -0.56 5.22 6.43
C SER A 63 -0.98 3.97 5.63
N CYS A 64 -0.22 2.88 5.71
CA CYS A 64 -0.57 1.62 5.08
C CYS A 64 -1.95 1.12 5.56
N GLY A 65 -2.19 1.12 6.87
CA GLY A 65 -3.49 0.73 7.44
C GLY A 65 -4.64 1.62 6.98
N VAL A 66 -4.45 2.95 6.95
CA VAL A 66 -5.48 3.89 6.46
C VAL A 66 -5.81 3.64 5.00
N LEU A 67 -4.80 3.40 4.17
CA LEU A 67 -4.99 3.11 2.75
C LEU A 67 -5.80 1.83 2.55
N LEU A 68 -5.38 0.72 3.16
CA LEU A 68 -6.04 -0.58 3.00
C LEU A 68 -7.47 -0.56 3.51
N ARG A 69 -7.70 0.09 4.65
CA ARG A 69 -9.04 0.27 5.19
C ARG A 69 -9.89 1.16 4.29
N GLY A 70 -9.33 2.23 3.74
CA GLY A 70 -10.00 3.07 2.76
C GLY A 70 -10.46 2.29 1.54
N ILE A 71 -9.57 1.46 0.98
CA ILE A 71 -9.87 0.60 -0.18
C ILE A 71 -11.02 -0.37 0.15
N ALA A 72 -10.98 -1.00 1.32
CA ALA A 72 -12.02 -1.92 1.77
C ALA A 72 -13.37 -1.22 2.06
N ASP A 73 -13.37 -0.17 2.88
CA ASP A 73 -14.59 0.53 3.34
C ASP A 73 -15.32 1.21 2.17
N GLU A 74 -14.58 1.74 1.19
CA GLU A 74 -15.14 2.39 0.00
C GLU A 74 -15.38 1.39 -1.15
N ASN A 75 -14.97 0.12 -0.97
CA ASN A 75 -15.10 -0.95 -1.96
C ASN A 75 -14.53 -0.52 -3.33
N VAL A 76 -13.31 0.06 -3.27
CA VAL A 76 -12.53 0.42 -4.46
C VAL A 76 -12.06 -0.86 -5.13
N ALA A 77 -12.23 -0.95 -6.45
CA ALA A 77 -12.02 -2.19 -7.22
C ALA A 77 -10.54 -2.51 -7.49
N VAL A 78 -9.68 -2.41 -6.48
CA VAL A 78 -8.22 -2.61 -6.60
C VAL A 78 -7.89 -4.08 -6.82
N THR A 79 -7.19 -4.36 -7.92
CA THR A 79 -6.72 -5.71 -8.28
C THR A 79 -5.21 -5.86 -8.13
N SER A 80 -4.47 -4.76 -8.27
CA SER A 80 -3.02 -4.71 -8.07
C SER A 80 -2.68 -3.52 -7.19
N LEU A 81 -1.92 -3.76 -6.12
CA LEU A 81 -1.46 -2.74 -5.18
C LEU A 81 0.05 -2.79 -5.04
N ASP A 82 0.71 -1.67 -5.34
CA ASP A 82 2.15 -1.50 -5.15
C ASP A 82 2.43 -0.48 -4.04
N LEU A 83 3.05 -0.96 -2.97
CA LEU A 83 3.53 -0.22 -1.80
C LEU A 83 5.04 -0.36 -1.64
N SER A 84 5.76 -0.66 -2.71
CA SER A 84 7.21 -0.80 -2.68
C SER A 84 7.91 0.49 -2.22
N CYS A 85 9.11 0.36 -1.67
CA CYS A 85 9.95 1.47 -1.22
C CYS A 85 9.29 2.35 -0.13
N ASN A 86 8.39 1.79 0.67
CA ASN A 86 7.80 2.48 1.82
C ASN A 86 8.35 1.93 3.15
N SER A 87 8.06 2.58 4.28
CA SER A 87 8.48 2.13 5.61
C SER A 87 7.34 1.42 6.35
N VAL A 88 6.66 0.49 5.68
CA VAL A 88 5.48 -0.23 6.20
C VAL A 88 5.79 -1.01 7.47
N GLY A 89 6.93 -1.70 7.50
CA GLY A 89 7.40 -2.45 8.67
C GLY A 89 6.52 -3.66 9.05
N ASP A 90 6.94 -4.37 10.11
CA ASP A 90 6.18 -5.51 10.65
C ASP A 90 4.78 -5.11 11.18
N ALA A 91 4.63 -3.86 11.62
CA ALA A 91 3.34 -3.34 12.06
C ALA A 91 2.36 -3.18 10.89
N GLY A 92 2.81 -2.64 9.75
CA GLY A 92 1.97 -2.55 8.55
C GLY A 92 1.74 -3.90 7.86
N ALA A 93 2.64 -4.87 8.03
CA ALA A 93 2.43 -6.25 7.58
C ALA A 93 1.18 -6.91 8.21
N ARG A 94 0.82 -6.54 9.45
CA ARG A 94 -0.44 -6.97 10.06
C ARG A 94 -1.65 -6.37 9.36
N ALA A 95 -1.60 -5.08 9.02
CA ALA A 95 -2.66 -4.43 8.26
C ALA A 95 -2.83 -5.07 6.87
N LEU A 96 -1.72 -5.42 6.20
CA LEU A 96 -1.74 -6.15 4.93
C LEU A 96 -2.42 -7.53 5.06
N ALA A 97 -2.08 -8.28 6.11
CA ALA A 97 -2.69 -9.58 6.39
C ALA A 97 -4.21 -9.48 6.64
N GLU A 98 -4.67 -8.46 7.36
CA GLU A 98 -6.10 -8.20 7.58
C GLU A 98 -6.81 -7.79 6.27
N ALA A 99 -6.13 -7.03 5.42
CA ALA A 99 -6.67 -6.55 4.15
C ALA A 99 -6.98 -7.67 3.15
N PHE A 100 -6.29 -8.82 3.22
CA PHE A 100 -6.56 -9.98 2.37
C PHE A 100 -8.00 -10.52 2.49
N GLY A 101 -8.64 -10.36 3.65
CA GLY A 101 -10.06 -10.72 3.82
C GLY A 101 -11.02 -9.57 3.47
N ALA A 102 -10.54 -8.34 3.54
CA ALA A 102 -11.36 -7.13 3.34
C ALA A 102 -11.38 -6.63 1.89
N ILE A 103 -10.38 -7.00 1.08
CA ILE A 103 -10.23 -6.59 -0.32
C ILE A 103 -10.25 -7.86 -1.20
N PRO A 104 -11.45 -8.43 -1.47
CA PRO A 104 -11.59 -9.74 -2.10
C PRO A 104 -11.24 -9.76 -3.60
N GLN A 105 -10.82 -8.63 -4.18
CA GLN A 105 -10.40 -8.51 -5.59
C GLN A 105 -8.89 -8.37 -5.75
N LEU A 106 -8.13 -8.24 -4.65
CA LEU A 106 -6.69 -8.02 -4.71
C LEU A 106 -5.97 -9.30 -5.18
N GLN A 107 -5.42 -9.25 -6.39
CA GLN A 107 -4.73 -10.35 -7.04
C GLN A 107 -3.21 -10.19 -7.01
N SER A 108 -2.71 -8.95 -6.95
CA SER A 108 -1.28 -8.65 -6.89
C SER A 108 -0.96 -7.67 -5.77
N LEU A 109 0.02 -8.00 -4.94
CA LEU A 109 0.56 -7.13 -3.91
C LEU A 109 2.08 -7.05 -4.01
N GLU A 110 2.59 -5.84 -4.19
CA GLU A 110 4.02 -5.55 -4.21
C GLU A 110 4.39 -4.70 -2.99
N VAL A 111 5.28 -5.20 -2.15
CA VAL A 111 5.76 -4.56 -0.92
C VAL A 111 7.28 -4.68 -0.83
N ARG A 112 7.94 -4.49 -1.97
CA ARG A 112 9.40 -4.58 -2.04
C ARG A 112 10.06 -3.48 -1.22
N SER A 113 11.14 -3.79 -0.53
CA SER A 113 11.86 -2.83 0.33
C SER A 113 10.94 -2.09 1.32
N ALA A 114 9.85 -2.73 1.76
CA ALA A 114 8.86 -2.09 2.61
C ALA A 114 9.24 -2.08 4.12
N GLY A 115 10.48 -2.44 4.46
CA GLY A 115 10.94 -2.60 5.84
C GLY A 115 10.30 -3.78 6.60
N ILE A 116 9.62 -4.70 5.90
CA ILE A 116 8.97 -5.87 6.52
C ILE A 116 10.03 -6.91 6.87
N GLY A 117 10.17 -7.17 8.17
CA GLY A 117 11.08 -8.16 8.72
C GLY A 117 10.46 -9.56 8.83
N PRO A 118 11.20 -10.53 9.39
CA PRO A 118 10.74 -11.92 9.47
C PRO A 118 9.42 -12.10 10.22
N ALA A 119 9.14 -11.29 11.24
CA ALA A 119 7.90 -11.37 11.99
C ALA A 119 6.70 -10.88 11.17
N GLY A 120 6.85 -9.80 10.40
CA GLY A 120 5.83 -9.32 9.48
C GLY A 120 5.58 -10.30 8.33
N GLN A 121 6.65 -10.88 7.76
CA GLN A 121 6.54 -11.92 6.73
C GLN A 121 5.75 -13.14 7.23
N ALA A 122 6.04 -13.64 8.43
CA ALA A 122 5.32 -14.76 9.03
C ALA A 122 3.81 -14.49 9.16
N VAL A 123 3.44 -13.25 9.53
CA VAL A 123 2.04 -12.82 9.59
C VAL A 123 1.38 -12.81 8.22
N ILE A 124 2.06 -12.26 7.21
CA ILE A 124 1.57 -12.24 5.83
C ILE A 124 1.36 -13.67 5.32
N TYR A 125 2.36 -14.54 5.45
CA TYR A 125 2.25 -15.94 5.03
C TYR A 125 1.12 -16.69 5.75
N GLY A 126 0.94 -16.46 7.05
CA GLY A 126 -0.17 -17.03 7.81
C GLY A 126 -1.53 -16.62 7.27
N ALA A 127 -1.69 -15.37 6.85
CA ALA A 127 -2.94 -14.88 6.27
C ALA A 127 -3.19 -15.42 4.85
N LEU A 128 -2.13 -15.65 4.05
CA LEU A 128 -2.23 -16.24 2.71
C LEU A 128 -2.79 -17.65 2.73
N LEU A 129 -2.60 -18.42 3.80
CA LEU A 129 -3.18 -19.77 3.92
C LEU A 129 -4.72 -19.78 3.78
N ARG A 130 -5.36 -18.65 4.03
CA ARG A 130 -6.82 -18.46 3.92
C ARG A 130 -7.22 -17.59 2.74
N ASN A 131 -6.27 -16.98 2.03
CA ASN A 131 -6.55 -16.16 0.87
C ASN A 131 -6.45 -17.02 -0.40
N THR A 132 -7.50 -16.99 -1.21
CA THR A 132 -7.60 -17.78 -2.45
C THR A 132 -7.61 -16.91 -3.71
N VAL A 133 -7.33 -15.60 -3.57
CA VAL A 133 -7.48 -14.61 -4.65
C VAL A 133 -6.13 -14.01 -5.06
N LEU A 134 -5.24 -13.79 -4.09
CA LEU A 134 -3.92 -13.25 -4.33
C LEU A 134 -3.08 -14.26 -5.11
N CYS A 135 -2.73 -13.90 -6.33
CA CYS A 135 -1.92 -14.70 -7.24
C CYS A 135 -0.44 -14.32 -7.16
N THR A 136 -0.16 -13.05 -6.88
CA THR A 136 1.20 -12.50 -6.89
C THR A 136 1.46 -11.75 -5.58
N LEU A 137 2.56 -12.11 -4.92
CA LEU A 137 3.08 -11.41 -3.74
C LEU A 137 4.59 -11.22 -3.90
N ASP A 138 5.04 -9.98 -3.85
CA ASP A 138 6.46 -9.63 -3.87
C ASP A 138 6.86 -8.94 -2.55
N LEU A 139 7.56 -9.69 -1.70
CA LEU A 139 8.15 -9.24 -0.43
C LEU A 139 9.65 -8.96 -0.56
N GLY A 140 10.18 -8.91 -1.79
CA GLY A 140 11.60 -8.78 -2.05
C GLY A 140 12.21 -7.58 -1.34
N SER A 141 13.35 -7.76 -0.69
CA SER A 141 14.20 -6.62 -0.37
C SER A 141 14.92 -6.24 -1.67
N MET A 142 14.97 -4.96 -2.05
CA MET A 142 16.10 -4.50 -2.85
C MET A 142 17.33 -4.49 -1.94
N GLY A 143 17.76 -5.69 -1.56
CA GLY A 143 18.97 -5.91 -0.81
C GLY A 143 20.11 -5.37 -1.64
N GLU A 144 20.91 -4.53 -0.98
CA GLU A 144 22.28 -4.17 -1.32
C GLU A 144 22.89 -5.13 -2.35
N ILE A 145 22.91 -4.74 -3.62
CA ILE A 145 23.77 -5.38 -4.61
C ILE A 145 25.20 -5.05 -4.16
N GLY A 146 25.77 -5.92 -3.33
CA GLY A 146 27.17 -5.91 -2.90
C GLY A 146 27.61 -4.69 -2.10
N ARG A 147 27.41 -4.70 -0.77
CA ARG A 147 28.52 -4.23 0.06
C ARG A 147 29.60 -5.30 0.01
N ASN A 148 30.50 -5.15 -0.96
CA ASN A 148 31.81 -5.79 -0.96
C ASN A 148 32.55 -5.29 0.29
N VAL A 149 32.28 -5.90 1.44
CA VAL A 149 33.13 -5.75 2.62
C VAL A 149 34.38 -6.57 2.35
N ALA A 150 35.36 -5.90 1.71
CA ALA A 150 36.76 -6.28 1.77
C ALA A 150 37.36 -5.85 3.11
#